data_AF-A0A3M1CFH8-F1
#
_entry.id   AF-A0A3M1CFH8-F1
#
_cell.length_a   1.000
_cell.length_b   1.000
_cell.length_c   1.000
_cell.angle_alpha   90.00
_cell.angle_beta   90.00
_cell.angle_gamma   90.00
#
_symmetry.space_group_name_H-M   'P 1'
#
loop_
_entity.id
_entity.type
_entity.pdbx_description
1 polymer ?
#
loop_
_entity_poly.entity_id
_entity_poly.type
_entity_poly.pdbx_seq_one_letter_code
_entity_poly.pdbx_strand_id
1 'polypeptide(L)'
;MKKGNRKLPRWIPALAASFLVLAGTSVQARKPATGWLEVDSLVKGARVYVDGKPVGRTPLEKPVRLAAGKHRLKVTKMGFSPFKSTFIIRPRRKTTIEVQLLPLSGLVKVTSNVEGAEVYIDNRLAGKTPLVKEVLVGKHEILVVREGYNDYETRLAVIPGKRHFIEANLTPFREYTPEARQLLEKKKIEQQLVDKLAKEAAAKAEMEARKGAERPAAVPWYKDFYRKWWFWTAVGAVAAVAVAVPVAMTVRGTQANLDAHHGDTIRLPLVGR
;
A
#
# COMPACT_ATOMS: atom_id res chain seq x y z
N MET A 1 -17.54 23.85 136.11
CA MET A 1 -18.59 24.58 135.34
C MET A 1 -18.00 25.78 134.62
N LYS A 2 -17.93 25.80 133.28
CA LYS A 2 -18.07 27.02 132.45
C LYS A 2 -18.33 26.62 131.00
N LYS A 3 -19.07 27.45 130.27
CA LYS A 3 -19.69 27.15 128.95
C LYS A 3 -18.88 27.76 127.80
N GLY A 4 -19.04 27.19 126.60
CA GLY A 4 -18.71 27.83 125.32
C GLY A 4 -17.55 27.16 124.57
N ASN A 5 -17.56 27.05 123.23
CA ASN A 5 -18.59 27.49 122.29
C ASN A 5 -18.60 26.64 121.00
N ARG A 6 -19.68 26.78 120.23
CA ARG A 6 -20.05 25.97 119.05
C ARG A 6 -19.02 26.05 117.91
N LYS A 7 -18.92 24.98 117.09
CA LYS A 7 -19.44 24.94 115.69
C LYS A 7 -19.17 23.57 115.03
N LEU A 8 -20.22 22.90 114.57
CA LEU A 8 -20.16 21.83 113.56
C LEU A 8 -20.66 22.42 112.22
N PRO A 9 -19.91 22.29 111.11
CA PRO A 9 -20.44 22.55 109.78
C PRO A 9 -21.19 21.31 109.26
N ARG A 10 -22.46 21.50 108.89
CA ARG A 10 -23.13 20.64 107.89
C ARG A 10 -22.77 21.18 106.51
N TRP A 11 -22.66 20.32 105.50
CA TRP A 11 -23.27 20.45 104.15
C TRP A 11 -22.86 19.26 103.26
N ILE A 12 -23.62 19.03 102.19
CA ILE A 12 -23.54 17.84 101.30
C ILE A 12 -22.95 18.24 99.92
N PRO A 13 -22.92 17.38 98.88
CA PRO A 13 -21.70 16.87 98.25
C PRO A 13 -21.23 17.67 97.02
N ALA A 14 -20.00 17.41 96.56
CA ALA A 14 -19.50 17.89 95.28
C ALA A 14 -19.08 16.72 94.38
N LEU A 15 -19.94 16.34 93.43
CA LEU A 15 -19.57 15.51 92.29
C LEU A 15 -18.61 16.31 91.40
N ALA A 16 -17.34 15.89 91.34
CA ALA A 16 -16.37 16.43 90.39
C ALA A 16 -16.68 15.91 88.97
N ALA A 17 -17.67 16.50 88.32
CA ALA A 17 -17.96 16.28 86.91
C ALA A 17 -16.81 16.86 86.06
N SER A 18 -15.83 16.01 85.74
CA SER A 18 -14.69 16.38 84.91
C SER A 18 -15.15 16.66 83.48
N PHE A 19 -15.40 17.94 83.18
CA PHE A 19 -15.77 18.40 81.85
C PHE A 19 -14.54 18.32 80.93
N LEU A 20 -14.39 17.18 80.25
CA LEU A 20 -13.48 17.05 79.12
C LEU A 20 -14.01 17.93 77.98
N VAL A 21 -13.56 19.17 77.91
CA VAL A 21 -13.84 20.07 76.78
C VAL A 21 -13.05 19.57 75.58
N LEU A 22 -13.62 18.58 74.88
CA LEU A 22 -13.30 18.27 73.50
C LEU A 22 -13.69 19.48 72.65
N ALA A 23 -12.74 20.41 72.52
CA ALA A 23 -12.83 21.50 71.57
C ALA A 23 -12.82 20.92 70.15
N GLY A 24 -14.01 20.55 69.67
CA GLY A 24 -14.21 20.06 68.32
C GLY A 24 -13.75 21.13 67.34
N THR A 25 -12.60 20.91 66.70
CA THR A 25 -12.10 21.75 65.63
C THR A 25 -13.03 21.60 64.43
N SER A 26 -14.06 22.45 64.38
CA SER A 26 -14.95 22.53 63.23
C SER A 26 -14.14 22.98 62.03
N VAL A 27 -13.72 22.01 61.20
CA VAL A 27 -13.14 22.26 59.88
C VAL A 27 -14.25 22.85 59.03
N GLN A 28 -14.42 24.17 59.13
CA GLN A 28 -15.41 24.92 58.37
C GLN A 28 -15.08 24.73 56.89
N ALA A 29 -15.85 23.88 56.22
CA ALA A 29 -15.66 23.57 54.81
C ALA A 29 -15.88 24.84 53.98
N ARG A 30 -14.79 25.56 53.69
CA ARG A 30 -14.83 26.77 52.86
C ARG A 30 -15.41 26.38 51.51
N LYS A 31 -16.57 26.95 51.17
CA LYS A 31 -17.27 26.73 49.90
C LYS A 31 -16.25 26.83 48.75
N PRO A 32 -16.10 25.78 47.91
CA PRO A 32 -15.03 25.74 46.93
C PRO A 32 -15.13 26.97 46.04
N ALA A 33 -14.02 27.71 45.96
CA ALA A 33 -13.94 28.86 45.08
C ALA A 33 -14.17 28.40 43.63
N THR A 34 -14.87 29.20 42.82
CA THR A 34 -15.18 28.86 41.43
C THR A 34 -14.67 29.92 40.46
N GLY A 35 -14.32 29.51 39.25
CA GLY A 35 -14.10 30.39 38.10
C GLY A 35 -14.92 29.94 36.89
N TRP A 36 -14.58 30.48 35.72
CA TRP A 36 -15.28 30.18 34.46
C TRP A 36 -14.31 29.73 33.37
N LEU A 37 -14.64 28.64 32.69
CA LEU A 37 -14.01 28.19 31.45
C LEU A 37 -14.76 28.76 30.25
N GLU A 38 -14.02 29.32 29.31
CA GLU A 38 -14.48 29.61 27.95
C GLU A 38 -13.70 28.73 26.98
N VAL A 39 -14.40 28.15 26.00
CA VAL A 39 -13.81 27.26 24.99
C VAL A 39 -14.05 27.91 23.63
N ASP A 40 -12.99 28.45 23.05
CA ASP A 40 -13.04 29.00 21.69
C ASP A 40 -12.65 27.92 20.68
N SER A 41 -13.38 27.84 19.57
CA SER A 41 -13.12 26.86 18.51
C SER A 41 -13.83 27.24 17.23
N LEU A 42 -13.07 27.37 16.15
CA LEU A 42 -13.59 27.59 14.79
C LEU A 42 -14.48 26.43 14.31
N VAL A 43 -14.28 25.21 14.82
CA VAL A 43 -15.06 24.02 14.45
C VAL A 43 -16.36 23.97 15.25
N LYS A 44 -17.49 24.23 14.58
CA LYS A 44 -18.83 24.21 15.18
C LYS A 44 -19.37 22.79 15.41
N GLY A 45 -20.19 22.64 16.46
CA GLY A 45 -20.86 21.41 16.84
C GLY A 45 -19.92 20.29 17.31
N ALA A 46 -18.73 20.62 17.83
CA ALA A 46 -17.83 19.66 18.48
C ALA A 46 -18.26 19.46 19.94
N ARG A 47 -18.30 18.21 20.41
CA ARG A 47 -18.70 17.87 21.79
C ARG A 47 -17.57 18.20 22.76
N VAL A 48 -17.88 19.00 23.78
CA VAL A 48 -16.96 19.45 24.83
C VAL A 48 -17.20 18.65 26.10
N TYR A 49 -16.11 18.16 26.71
CA TYR A 49 -16.10 17.41 27.96
C TYR A 49 -15.10 18.04 28.94
N VAL A 50 -15.50 18.21 30.20
CA VAL A 50 -14.62 18.62 31.30
C VAL A 50 -14.61 17.51 32.35
N ASP A 51 -13.42 17.01 32.68
CA ASP A 51 -13.19 15.87 33.58
C ASP A 51 -14.01 14.61 33.23
N GLY A 52 -14.25 14.41 31.94
CA GLY A 52 -15.06 13.31 31.39
C GLY A 52 -16.57 13.59 31.34
N LYS A 53 -17.06 14.63 32.02
CA LYS A 53 -18.48 15.02 31.99
C LYS A 53 -18.77 15.87 30.75
N PRO A 54 -19.83 15.60 29.97
CA PRO A 54 -20.22 16.45 28.85
C PRO A 54 -20.70 17.82 29.37
N VAL A 55 -20.23 18.91 28.75
CA VAL A 55 -20.63 20.29 29.12
C VAL A 55 -21.38 21.03 28.02
N GLY A 56 -21.33 20.54 26.77
CA GLY A 56 -22.05 21.15 25.65
C GLY A 56 -21.42 20.85 24.29
N ARG A 57 -21.71 21.71 23.31
CA ARG A 57 -21.09 21.72 21.98
C ARG A 57 -20.53 23.10 21.66
N THR A 58 -19.54 23.19 20.77
CA THR A 58 -18.96 24.47 20.31
C THR A 58 -19.86 25.19 19.28
N PRO A 59 -19.91 26.54 19.27
CA PRO A 59 -19.56 27.44 20.37
C PRO A 59 -20.49 27.18 21.58
N LEU A 60 -19.95 27.29 22.80
CA LEU A 60 -20.76 27.13 24.00
C LEU A 60 -21.65 28.36 24.21
N GLU A 61 -22.93 28.16 24.54
CA GLU A 61 -23.89 29.25 24.80
C GLU A 61 -23.46 30.18 25.95
N LYS A 62 -22.73 29.65 26.93
CA LYS A 62 -22.25 30.38 28.11
C LYS A 62 -20.97 29.77 28.68
N PRO A 63 -20.11 30.56 29.35
CA PRO A 63 -18.93 30.04 30.04
C PRO A 63 -19.29 29.00 31.11
N VAL A 64 -18.52 27.92 31.18
CA VAL A 64 -18.75 26.80 32.11
C VAL A 64 -18.18 27.15 33.47
N ARG A 65 -19.04 27.19 34.50
CA ARG A 65 -18.59 27.41 35.89
C ARG A 65 -17.94 26.14 36.45
N LEU A 66 -16.71 26.26 36.90
CA LEU A 66 -15.90 25.16 37.44
C LEU A 66 -15.34 25.52 38.82
N ALA A 67 -14.94 24.49 39.58
CA ALA A 67 -14.17 24.70 40.81
C ALA A 67 -12.79 25.34 40.48
N ALA A 68 -12.17 25.97 41.45
CA ALA A 68 -10.79 26.40 41.35
C ALA A 68 -9.86 25.19 41.52
N GLY A 69 -8.89 25.03 40.63
CA GLY A 69 -8.03 23.85 40.59
C GLY A 69 -7.71 23.38 39.17
N LYS A 70 -7.10 22.20 39.07
CA LYS A 70 -6.69 21.58 37.80
C LYS A 70 -7.84 20.77 37.21
N HIS A 71 -8.12 20.99 35.93
CA HIS A 71 -9.18 20.33 35.16
C HIS A 71 -8.63 19.75 33.84
N ARG A 72 -9.35 18.77 33.28
CA ARG A 72 -9.06 18.16 31.97
C ARG A 72 -10.13 18.52 30.95
N LEU A 73 -9.75 19.17 29.86
CA LEU A 73 -10.59 19.42 28.70
C LEU A 73 -10.40 18.29 27.67
N LYS A 74 -11.50 17.81 27.11
CA LYS A 74 -11.51 16.95 25.92
C LYS A 74 -12.56 17.48 24.95
N VAL A 75 -12.20 17.74 23.70
CA VAL A 75 -13.12 18.18 22.65
C VAL A 75 -13.07 17.20 21.48
N THR A 76 -14.24 16.83 20.93
CA THR A 76 -14.34 15.78 19.91
C THR A 76 -15.35 16.12 18.81
N LYS A 77 -14.99 15.85 17.56
CA LYS A 77 -15.85 15.94 16.39
C LYS A 77 -15.55 14.74 15.46
N MET A 78 -16.57 14.19 14.82
CA MET A 78 -16.37 13.15 13.80
C MET A 78 -15.56 13.72 12.63
N GLY A 79 -14.56 12.98 12.15
CA GLY A 79 -13.61 13.45 11.13
C GLY A 79 -12.46 14.31 11.65
N PHE A 80 -12.31 14.50 12.98
CA PHE A 80 -11.25 15.32 13.58
C PHE A 80 -10.52 14.58 14.71
N SER A 81 -9.23 14.88 14.87
CA SER A 81 -8.41 14.40 15.97
C SER A 81 -8.90 14.99 17.31
N PRO A 82 -9.05 14.18 18.38
CA PRO A 82 -9.62 14.63 19.64
C PRO A 82 -8.65 15.54 20.42
N PHE A 83 -8.97 16.82 20.54
CA PHE A 83 -8.21 17.76 21.37
C PHE A 83 -8.30 17.36 22.86
N LYS A 84 -7.16 17.35 23.55
CA LYS A 84 -7.06 17.11 25.00
C LYS A 84 -6.10 18.13 25.61
N SER A 85 -6.47 18.73 26.74
CA SER A 85 -5.59 19.66 27.46
C SER A 85 -5.85 19.63 28.97
N THR A 86 -4.84 19.95 29.77
CA THR A 86 -4.97 20.21 31.21
C THR A 86 -4.81 21.69 31.49
N PHE A 87 -5.74 22.26 32.25
CA PHE A 87 -5.77 23.70 32.55
C PHE A 87 -6.06 23.94 34.03
N ILE A 88 -5.85 25.17 34.50
CA ILE A 88 -6.10 25.58 35.89
C ILE A 88 -7.13 26.70 35.91
N ILE A 89 -8.24 26.48 36.60
CA ILE A 89 -9.24 27.51 36.87
C ILE A 89 -8.84 28.28 38.12
N ARG A 90 -8.78 29.61 38.00
CA ARG A 90 -8.52 30.52 39.11
C ARG A 90 -9.84 31.05 39.70
N PRO A 91 -9.93 31.23 41.03
CA PRO A 91 -11.09 31.84 41.69
C PRO A 91 -11.53 33.15 41.03
N ARG A 92 -12.84 33.29 40.76
CA ARG A 92 -13.49 34.50 40.23
C ARG A 92 -12.87 35.04 38.92
N ARG A 93 -12.14 34.22 38.16
CA ARG A 93 -11.57 34.59 36.85
C ARG A 93 -12.14 33.75 35.73
N LYS A 94 -12.15 34.33 34.52
CA LYS A 94 -12.37 33.62 33.26
C LYS A 94 -11.04 33.00 32.82
N THR A 95 -11.10 31.83 32.20
CA THR A 95 -9.96 31.13 31.59
C THR A 95 -10.42 30.68 30.22
N THR A 96 -9.86 31.27 29.18
CA THR A 96 -10.19 30.94 27.78
C THR A 96 -9.18 29.93 27.26
N ILE A 97 -9.68 28.92 26.55
CA ILE A 97 -8.85 27.91 25.88
C ILE A 97 -9.23 27.88 24.41
N GLU A 98 -8.27 28.22 23.56
CA GLU A 98 -8.36 28.04 22.12
C GLU A 98 -8.20 26.56 21.78
N VAL A 99 -9.18 26.02 21.04
CA VAL A 99 -9.26 24.62 20.66
C VAL A 99 -9.17 24.49 19.15
N GLN A 100 -7.99 24.05 18.71
CA GLN A 100 -7.71 23.71 17.32
C GLN A 100 -7.97 22.21 17.11
N LEU A 101 -9.07 21.87 16.45
CA LEU A 101 -9.37 20.50 16.01
C LEU A 101 -8.79 20.30 14.61
N LEU A 102 -7.83 19.38 14.48
CA LEU A 102 -7.23 19.02 13.19
C LEU A 102 -8.08 17.95 12.49
N PRO A 103 -8.43 18.10 11.20
CA PRO A 103 -9.07 17.04 10.42
C PRO A 103 -8.25 15.75 10.39
N LEU A 104 -8.92 14.61 10.30
CA LEU A 104 -8.30 13.29 10.07
C LEU A 104 -8.19 12.95 8.59
N SER A 105 -8.76 13.78 7.71
CA SER A 105 -8.73 13.63 6.25
C SER A 105 -8.24 14.89 5.54
N GLY A 106 -7.76 14.71 4.32
CA GLY A 106 -7.63 15.75 3.29
C GLY A 106 -8.48 15.37 2.07
N LEU A 107 -8.81 16.35 1.23
CA LEU A 107 -9.63 16.12 0.04
C LEU A 107 -8.71 15.90 -1.18
N VAL A 108 -8.79 14.74 -1.80
CA VAL A 108 -7.98 14.40 -2.98
C VAL A 108 -8.87 14.42 -4.22
N LYS A 109 -8.48 15.20 -5.24
CA LYS A 109 -9.08 15.19 -6.57
C LYS A 109 -8.08 14.54 -7.54
N VAL A 110 -8.52 13.49 -8.24
CA VAL A 110 -7.76 12.79 -9.27
C VAL A 110 -8.46 12.94 -10.62
N THR A 111 -7.76 13.52 -11.59
CA THR A 111 -8.18 13.62 -12.99
C THR A 111 -7.19 12.86 -13.88
N SER A 112 -7.60 12.55 -15.11
CA SER A 112 -6.73 11.96 -16.10
C SER A 112 -7.06 12.52 -17.49
N ASN A 113 -6.10 12.46 -18.41
CA ASN A 113 -6.29 12.68 -19.83
C ASN A 113 -7.23 11.64 -20.49
N VAL A 114 -7.50 10.51 -19.81
CA VAL A 114 -8.47 9.49 -20.25
C VAL A 114 -9.64 9.41 -19.27
N GLU A 115 -10.86 9.46 -19.80
CA GLU A 115 -12.09 9.37 -19.00
C GLU A 115 -12.32 7.97 -18.45
N GLY A 116 -12.84 7.90 -17.21
CA GLY A 116 -13.23 6.64 -16.59
C GLY A 116 -12.07 5.68 -16.33
N ALA A 117 -10.85 6.19 -16.16
CA ALA A 117 -9.72 5.41 -15.62
C ALA A 117 -10.00 5.04 -14.16
N GLU A 118 -9.63 3.84 -13.75
CA GLU A 118 -9.85 3.35 -12.38
C GLU A 118 -8.80 3.93 -11.45
N VAL A 119 -9.23 4.44 -10.30
CA VAL A 119 -8.35 5.05 -9.31
C VAL A 119 -8.31 4.15 -8.09
N TYR A 120 -7.11 3.71 -7.72
CA TYR A 120 -6.82 2.94 -6.51
C TYR A 120 -6.07 3.82 -5.52
N ILE A 121 -6.39 3.67 -4.24
CA ILE A 121 -5.69 4.32 -3.12
C ILE A 121 -5.33 3.23 -2.13
N ASP A 122 -4.03 3.07 -1.84
CA ASP A 122 -3.46 1.99 -1.02
C ASP A 122 -3.97 0.60 -1.46
N ASN A 123 -3.87 0.32 -2.76
CA ASN A 123 -4.33 -0.89 -3.45
C ASN A 123 -5.82 -1.22 -3.30
N ARG A 124 -6.66 -0.24 -2.93
CA ARG A 124 -8.13 -0.38 -2.87
C ARG A 124 -8.81 0.50 -3.90
N LEU A 125 -9.72 -0.08 -4.68
CA LEU A 125 -10.50 0.65 -5.68
C LEU A 125 -11.26 1.80 -5.01
N ALA A 126 -10.94 3.03 -5.40
CA ALA A 126 -11.45 4.25 -4.81
C ALA A 126 -12.58 4.88 -5.62
N GLY A 127 -12.60 4.66 -6.94
CA GLY A 127 -13.59 5.14 -7.90
C GLY A 127 -13.04 5.17 -9.33
N LYS A 128 -13.62 5.99 -10.21
CA LYS A 128 -13.11 6.27 -11.57
C LYS A 128 -12.86 7.77 -11.76
N THR A 129 -12.00 8.14 -12.71
CA THR A 129 -11.72 9.55 -13.04
C THR A 129 -12.90 10.21 -13.77
N PRO A 130 -13.23 11.49 -13.47
CA PRO A 130 -12.70 12.32 -12.39
C PRO A 130 -13.21 11.87 -10.99
N LEU A 131 -12.28 11.67 -10.05
CA LEU A 131 -12.60 11.30 -8.67
C LEU A 131 -12.35 12.47 -7.71
N VAL A 132 -13.26 12.68 -6.76
CA VAL A 132 -13.04 13.53 -5.57
C VAL A 132 -13.37 12.71 -4.34
N LYS A 133 -12.42 12.54 -3.42
CA LYS A 133 -12.57 11.67 -2.25
C LYS A 133 -11.86 12.24 -1.02
N GLU A 134 -12.45 12.06 0.15
CA GLU A 134 -11.73 12.26 1.42
C GLU A 134 -10.80 11.06 1.66
N VAL A 135 -9.52 11.34 1.84
CA VAL A 135 -8.46 10.38 2.15
C VAL A 135 -7.90 10.72 3.51
N LEU A 136 -7.52 9.72 4.32
CA LEU A 136 -6.94 9.96 5.62
C LEU A 136 -5.62 10.75 5.52
N VAL A 137 -5.19 11.36 6.63
CA VAL A 137 -3.93 12.09 6.68
C VAL A 137 -2.76 11.12 6.83
N GLY A 138 -1.77 11.24 5.95
CA GLY A 138 -0.70 10.25 5.85
C GLY A 138 -0.02 10.25 4.48
N LYS A 139 0.84 9.26 4.25
CA LYS A 139 1.38 8.94 2.92
C LYS A 139 0.48 7.87 2.30
N HIS A 140 0.00 8.13 1.09
CA HIS A 140 -0.87 7.24 0.33
C HIS A 140 -0.27 6.95 -1.04
N GLU A 141 -0.43 5.72 -1.50
CA GLU A 141 -0.05 5.31 -2.85
C GLU A 141 -1.28 5.37 -3.75
N ILE A 142 -1.17 6.07 -4.88
CA ILE A 142 -2.26 6.33 -5.80
C ILE A 142 -1.87 5.75 -7.16
N LEU A 143 -2.66 4.79 -7.60
CA LEU A 143 -2.51 4.07 -8.85
C LEU A 143 -3.72 4.38 -9.73
N VAL A 144 -3.49 4.79 -10.98
CA VAL A 144 -4.52 5.07 -11.97
C VAL A 144 -4.33 4.15 -13.17
N VAL A 145 -5.34 3.33 -13.44
CA VAL A 145 -5.32 2.22 -14.41
C VAL A 145 -6.34 2.44 -15.51
N ARG A 146 -5.99 2.14 -16.76
CA ARG A 146 -6.94 2.09 -17.87
C ARG A 146 -6.50 1.05 -18.90
N GLU A 147 -7.45 0.24 -19.37
CA GLU A 147 -7.19 -0.74 -20.42
C GLU A 147 -6.55 -0.09 -21.67
N GLY A 148 -5.44 -0.67 -22.14
CA GLY A 148 -4.66 -0.17 -23.29
C GLY A 148 -3.67 0.95 -22.97
N TYR A 149 -3.49 1.34 -21.70
CA TYR A 149 -2.53 2.35 -21.26
C TYR A 149 -1.54 1.76 -20.25
N ASN A 150 -0.39 2.40 -20.09
CA ASN A 150 0.52 2.15 -18.99
C ASN A 150 -0.06 2.73 -17.69
N ASP A 151 0.11 2.00 -16.59
CA ASP A 151 -0.32 2.43 -15.27
C ASP A 151 0.41 3.70 -14.82
N TYR A 152 -0.32 4.58 -14.12
CA TYR A 152 0.24 5.78 -13.51
C TYR A 152 0.25 5.63 -11.98
N GLU A 153 1.45 5.60 -11.40
CA GLU A 153 1.66 5.51 -9.96
C GLU A 153 2.24 6.82 -9.40
N THR A 154 1.72 7.26 -8.26
CA THR A 154 2.26 8.41 -7.52
C THR A 154 2.05 8.28 -6.02
N ARG A 155 2.93 8.92 -5.24
CA ARG A 155 2.86 8.93 -3.76
C ARG A 155 2.45 10.31 -3.27
N LEU A 156 1.29 10.37 -2.60
CA LEU A 156 0.73 11.61 -2.08
C LEU A 156 0.87 11.68 -0.56
N ALA A 157 1.44 12.77 -0.05
CA ALA A 157 1.34 13.13 1.36
C ALA A 157 0.07 13.97 1.59
N VAL A 158 -0.99 13.34 2.11
CA VAL A 158 -2.26 13.99 2.41
C VAL A 158 -2.14 14.79 3.71
N ILE A 159 -2.26 16.11 3.58
CA ILE A 159 -2.15 17.07 4.67
C ILE A 159 -3.55 17.36 5.24
N PRO A 160 -3.74 17.39 6.57
CA PRO A 160 -5.03 17.66 7.21
C PRO A 160 -5.78 18.87 6.63
N GLY A 161 -7.03 18.65 6.19
CA GLY A 161 -7.92 19.71 5.70
C GLY A 161 -7.49 20.38 4.39
N LYS A 162 -6.36 20.01 3.79
CA LYS A 162 -5.93 20.55 2.49
C LYS A 162 -6.61 19.83 1.34
N ARG A 163 -6.67 20.53 0.20
CA ARG A 163 -7.04 19.95 -1.10
C ARG A 163 -5.77 19.56 -1.82
N HIS A 164 -5.75 18.35 -2.38
CA HIS A 164 -4.68 17.82 -3.21
C HIS A 164 -5.24 17.55 -4.60
N PHE A 165 -4.48 17.90 -5.63
CA PHE A 165 -4.86 17.68 -7.02
C PHE A 165 -3.79 16.82 -7.70
N ILE A 166 -4.23 15.78 -8.39
CA ILE A 166 -3.40 14.87 -9.17
C ILE A 166 -3.98 14.78 -10.57
N GLU A 167 -3.12 14.97 -11.56
CA GLU A 167 -3.43 14.81 -12.97
C GLU A 167 -2.59 13.65 -13.54
N ALA A 168 -3.25 12.52 -13.76
CA ALA A 168 -2.65 11.29 -14.27
C ALA A 168 -2.63 11.33 -15.80
N ASN A 169 -1.45 11.59 -16.37
CA ASN A 169 -1.23 11.55 -17.82
C ASN A 169 -0.88 10.13 -18.26
N LEU A 170 -1.90 9.35 -18.63
CA LEU A 170 -1.77 7.97 -19.09
C LEU A 170 -1.22 7.94 -20.51
N THR A 171 -0.21 7.10 -20.75
CA THR A 171 0.37 6.88 -22.08
C THR A 171 -0.11 5.54 -22.64
N PRO A 172 -0.51 5.43 -23.92
CA PRO A 172 -0.92 4.16 -24.51
C PRO A 172 0.18 3.09 -24.40
N PHE A 173 -0.20 1.85 -24.11
CA PHE A 173 0.71 0.71 -24.18
C PHE A 173 1.11 0.47 -25.64
N ARG A 174 2.38 0.12 -25.91
CA ARG A 174 2.91 0.10 -27.28
C ARG A 174 2.14 -0.84 -28.21
N GLU A 175 1.63 -1.96 -27.73
CA GLU A 175 0.87 -2.93 -28.54
C GLU A 175 -0.56 -2.47 -28.88
N TYR A 176 -1.06 -1.43 -28.20
CA TYR A 176 -2.40 -0.88 -28.43
C TYR A 176 -2.42 0.30 -29.42
N THR A 177 -1.27 0.79 -29.91
CA THR A 177 -1.26 1.84 -30.93
C THR A 177 -1.69 1.30 -32.31
N PRO A 178 -2.36 2.10 -33.16
CA PRO A 178 -2.77 1.65 -34.50
C PRO A 178 -1.60 1.17 -35.36
N GLU A 179 -0.47 1.87 -35.30
CA GLU A 179 0.75 1.54 -36.04
C GLU A 179 1.37 0.20 -35.58
N ALA A 180 1.40 -0.05 -34.27
CA ALA A 180 1.92 -1.32 -33.74
C ALA A 180 1.02 -2.50 -34.11
N ARG A 181 -0.30 -2.31 -34.11
CA ARG A 181 -1.26 -3.33 -34.57
C ARG A 181 -1.02 -3.69 -36.03
N GLN A 182 -0.87 -2.69 -36.92
CA GLN A 182 -0.54 -2.92 -38.33
C GLN A 182 0.79 -3.65 -38.52
N LEU A 183 1.82 -3.29 -37.73
CA LEU A 183 3.13 -3.95 -37.78
C LEU A 183 3.05 -5.42 -37.31
N LEU A 184 2.26 -5.69 -36.26
CA LEU A 184 2.02 -7.04 -35.75
C LEU A 184 1.23 -7.90 -36.75
N GLU A 185 0.18 -7.35 -37.37
CA GLU A 185 -0.57 -8.04 -38.43
C GLU A 185 0.31 -8.33 -39.65
N LYS A 186 1.08 -7.35 -40.12
CA LYS A 186 2.02 -7.54 -41.23
C LYS A 186 3.01 -8.67 -40.94
N LYS A 187 3.65 -8.65 -39.76
CA LYS A 187 4.57 -9.72 -39.32
C LYS A 187 3.87 -11.07 -39.24
N LYS A 188 2.64 -11.12 -38.75
CA LYS A 188 1.85 -12.37 -38.66
C LYS A 188 1.54 -12.95 -40.04
N ILE A 189 1.16 -12.11 -41.01
CA ILE A 189 0.93 -12.51 -42.41
C ILE A 189 2.23 -13.01 -43.05
N GLU A 190 3.34 -12.30 -42.84
CA GLU A 190 4.67 -12.68 -43.34
C GLU A 190 5.12 -14.05 -42.78
N GLN A 191 4.97 -14.25 -41.46
CA GLN A 191 5.24 -15.52 -40.79
C GLN A 191 4.38 -16.66 -41.36
N GLN A 192 3.07 -16.43 -41.54
CA GLN A 192 2.14 -17.40 -42.12
C GLN A 192 2.47 -17.75 -43.58
N LEU A 193 2.96 -16.79 -44.37
CA LEU A 193 3.43 -17.03 -45.73
C LEU A 193 4.71 -17.89 -45.73
N VAL A 194 5.67 -17.61 -44.85
CA VAL A 194 6.87 -18.43 -44.67
C VAL A 194 6.50 -19.86 -44.26
N ASP A 195 5.60 -20.03 -43.29
CA ASP A 195 5.13 -21.35 -42.86
C ASP A 195 4.42 -22.12 -43.99
N LYS A 196 3.64 -21.42 -44.83
CA LYS A 196 2.96 -22.01 -45.98
C LYS A 196 3.96 -22.45 -47.05
N LEU A 197 4.92 -21.58 -47.40
CA LEU A 197 5.97 -21.88 -48.38
C LEU A 197 6.87 -23.03 -47.91
N ALA A 198 7.20 -23.09 -46.60
CA ALA A 198 7.96 -24.20 -46.03
C ALA A 198 7.20 -25.53 -46.15
N LYS A 199 5.88 -25.55 -45.89
CA LYS A 199 5.04 -26.74 -46.07
C LYS A 199 4.93 -27.17 -47.54
N GLU A 200 4.75 -26.22 -48.46
CA GLU A 200 4.69 -26.50 -49.90
C GLU A 200 6.04 -27.02 -50.43
N ALA A 201 7.16 -26.43 -50.00
CA ALA A 201 8.50 -26.89 -50.35
C ALA A 201 8.80 -28.29 -49.79
N ALA A 202 8.40 -28.58 -48.54
CA ALA A 202 8.54 -29.91 -47.94
C ALA A 202 7.71 -30.96 -48.70
N ALA A 203 6.45 -30.67 -49.01
CA ALA A 203 5.58 -31.57 -49.78
C ALA A 203 6.11 -31.79 -51.22
N LYS A 204 6.66 -30.75 -51.86
CA LYS A 204 7.31 -30.86 -53.17
C LYS A 204 8.57 -31.73 -53.11
N ALA A 205 9.42 -31.52 -52.11
CA ALA A 205 10.62 -32.33 -51.91
C ALA A 205 10.28 -33.81 -51.64
N GLU A 206 9.23 -34.10 -50.87
CA GLU A 206 8.75 -35.48 -50.66
C GLU A 206 8.21 -36.11 -51.96
N MET A 207 7.44 -35.36 -52.75
CA MET A 207 6.95 -35.81 -54.06
C MET A 207 8.09 -36.06 -55.07
N GLU A 208 9.12 -35.22 -55.08
CA GLU A 208 10.32 -35.41 -55.92
C GLU A 208 11.17 -36.60 -55.45
N ALA A 209 11.31 -36.80 -54.13
CA ALA A 209 11.97 -37.97 -53.56
C ALA A 209 11.25 -39.29 -53.93
N ARG A 210 9.91 -39.31 -53.85
CA ARG A 210 9.10 -40.47 -54.30
C ARG A 210 9.32 -40.77 -55.80
N LYS A 211 9.30 -39.75 -56.67
CA LYS A 211 9.61 -39.91 -58.11
C LYS A 211 11.06 -40.31 -58.39
N GLY A 212 12.01 -39.93 -57.53
CA GLY A 212 13.41 -40.32 -57.62
C GLY A 212 13.65 -41.80 -57.32
N ALA A 213 12.83 -42.40 -56.45
CA ALA A 213 12.95 -43.79 -56.02
C ALA A 213 12.50 -44.83 -57.08
N GLU A 214 11.79 -44.41 -58.13
CA GLU A 214 11.33 -45.28 -59.24
C GLU A 214 12.35 -45.39 -60.40
N ARG A 215 13.55 -44.81 -60.27
CA ARG A 215 14.59 -44.92 -61.31
C ARG A 215 15.25 -46.31 -61.29
N PRO A 216 15.39 -46.99 -62.44
CA PRO A 216 16.20 -48.21 -62.52
C PRO A 216 17.68 -47.91 -62.24
N ALA A 217 18.44 -48.96 -61.88
CA ALA A 217 19.81 -48.86 -61.41
C ALA A 217 20.74 -48.06 -62.35
N ALA A 218 21.69 -47.33 -61.74
CA ALA A 218 22.42 -46.24 -62.39
C ALA A 218 23.31 -46.65 -63.57
N VAL A 219 23.28 -45.84 -64.64
CA VAL A 219 24.30 -45.82 -65.69
C VAL A 219 25.28 -44.65 -65.40
N PRO A 220 26.62 -44.84 -65.44
CA PRO A 220 27.57 -43.78 -65.04
C PRO A 220 27.55 -42.53 -65.93
N TRP A 221 27.12 -41.40 -65.35
CA TRP A 221 26.80 -40.14 -66.06
C TRP A 221 28.00 -39.22 -66.39
N TYR A 222 29.23 -39.60 -66.02
CA TYR A 222 30.41 -38.73 -66.13
C TYR A 222 30.82 -38.38 -67.57
N LYS A 223 30.44 -39.20 -68.57
CA LYS A 223 30.95 -39.06 -69.96
C LYS A 223 30.37 -37.89 -70.77
N ASP A 224 29.14 -37.44 -70.50
CA ASP A 224 28.49 -36.41 -71.33
C ASP A 224 28.68 -34.97 -70.83
N PHE A 225 29.00 -34.77 -69.55
CA PHE A 225 29.06 -33.45 -68.93
C PHE A 225 30.24 -32.59 -69.43
N TYR A 226 31.40 -33.21 -69.64
CA TYR A 226 32.64 -32.50 -69.99
C TYR A 226 32.69 -31.88 -71.39
N ARG A 227 31.73 -32.17 -72.28
CA ARG A 227 31.69 -31.58 -73.64
C ARG A 227 30.96 -30.24 -73.75
N LYS A 228 30.25 -29.78 -72.71
CA LYS A 228 29.36 -28.59 -72.82
C LYS A 228 29.44 -27.57 -71.67
N TRP A 229 30.20 -27.82 -70.61
CA TRP A 229 30.10 -27.03 -69.36
C TRP A 229 31.38 -26.29 -68.95
N TRP A 230 32.01 -25.56 -69.90
CA TRP A 230 33.16 -24.68 -69.61
C TRP A 230 32.76 -23.23 -69.27
N PHE A 231 31.47 -22.88 -69.38
CA PHE A 231 31.01 -21.49 -69.38
C PHE A 231 30.82 -20.81 -68.00
N TRP A 232 31.04 -21.52 -66.89
CA TRP A 232 30.85 -20.98 -65.51
C TRP A 232 32.07 -21.13 -64.60
N THR A 233 33.27 -21.35 -65.14
CA THR A 233 34.53 -21.34 -64.38
C THR A 233 35.26 -19.98 -64.42
N ALA A 234 34.73 -18.98 -65.12
CA ALA A 234 35.39 -17.68 -65.37
C ALA A 234 34.70 -16.44 -64.74
N VAL A 235 33.77 -16.66 -63.80
CA VAL A 235 33.45 -15.73 -62.70
C VAL A 235 33.24 -16.61 -61.46
N GLY A 236 34.29 -17.22 -60.88
CA GLY A 236 35.46 -16.51 -60.34
C GLY A 236 35.09 -15.97 -58.95
N ALA A 237 34.73 -16.78 -57.95
CA ALA A 237 35.39 -17.97 -57.39
C ALA A 237 36.64 -17.66 -56.52
N VAL A 238 36.39 -17.25 -55.27
CA VAL A 238 37.28 -17.33 -54.08
C VAL A 238 36.33 -17.39 -52.86
N ALA A 239 36.36 -18.31 -51.89
CA ALA A 239 37.02 -19.62 -51.69
C ALA A 239 36.06 -20.48 -50.80
N ALA A 240 35.79 -21.77 -51.07
CA ALA A 240 36.58 -22.97 -50.65
C ALA A 240 36.60 -23.17 -49.10
N VAL A 241 36.40 -24.33 -48.45
CA VAL A 241 36.26 -25.79 -48.75
C VAL A 241 35.31 -26.35 -47.63
N ALA A 242 34.47 -27.41 -47.72
CA ALA A 242 34.76 -28.83 -47.94
C ALA A 242 33.45 -29.65 -48.13
N VAL A 243 33.38 -30.56 -49.11
CA VAL A 243 33.48 -32.04 -48.99
C VAL A 243 32.22 -32.73 -48.40
N ALA A 244 31.82 -33.84 -49.04
CA ALA A 244 30.56 -34.55 -48.82
C ALA A 244 30.70 -35.80 -47.90
N VAL A 245 29.80 -36.79 -48.09
CA VAL A 245 29.80 -38.18 -47.57
C VAL A 245 29.02 -38.34 -46.22
N PRO A 246 28.27 -39.46 -45.99
CA PRO A 246 26.85 -39.35 -45.61
C PRO A 246 26.43 -40.12 -44.33
N VAL A 247 25.19 -39.93 -43.86
CA VAL A 247 24.49 -40.92 -43.01
C VAL A 247 23.02 -41.03 -43.37
N ALA A 248 22.62 -42.21 -43.84
CA ALA A 248 21.29 -42.76 -43.58
C ALA A 248 21.48 -43.88 -42.55
N MET A 249 20.69 -43.90 -41.47
CA MET A 249 20.32 -45.10 -40.71
C MET A 249 19.16 -44.75 -39.74
N THR A 250 18.26 -45.71 -39.61
CA THR A 250 16.88 -45.63 -39.11
C THR A 250 16.71 -45.83 -37.59
N VAL A 251 15.68 -45.19 -37.03
CA VAL A 251 14.64 -45.76 -36.12
C VAL A 251 15.06 -46.59 -34.89
N ARG A 252 14.90 -46.01 -33.70
CA ARG A 252 14.13 -46.48 -32.48
C ARG A 252 14.58 -45.64 -31.27
N GLY A 253 13.75 -45.29 -30.28
CA GLY A 253 12.30 -45.47 -30.12
C GLY A 253 11.89 -45.22 -28.66
N THR A 254 10.74 -44.55 -28.44
CA THR A 254 9.96 -44.46 -27.18
C THR A 254 10.58 -43.83 -25.91
N GLN A 255 9.79 -42.97 -25.26
CA GLN A 255 10.01 -42.40 -23.92
C GLN A 255 9.84 -43.47 -22.82
N ALA A 256 10.55 -43.34 -21.69
CA ALA A 256 9.95 -43.22 -20.34
C ALA A 256 10.98 -43.13 -19.19
N ASN A 257 11.15 -41.91 -18.66
CA ASN A 257 11.11 -41.53 -17.24
C ASN A 257 12.08 -42.09 -16.15
N LEU A 258 12.22 -41.27 -15.10
CA LEU A 258 12.72 -41.51 -13.72
C LEU A 258 14.24 -41.50 -13.43
N ASP A 259 14.64 -40.43 -12.72
CA ASP A 259 15.37 -40.40 -11.45
C ASP A 259 16.56 -41.35 -11.20
N ALA A 260 17.73 -40.77 -10.87
CA ALA A 260 18.35 -40.93 -9.55
C ALA A 260 19.79 -40.37 -9.48
N HIS A 261 20.06 -39.79 -8.31
CA HIS A 261 21.32 -39.27 -7.80
C HIS A 261 22.52 -40.26 -7.71
N HIS A 262 23.72 -39.64 -7.69
CA HIS A 262 24.98 -40.10 -7.06
C HIS A 262 25.77 -41.26 -7.70
N GLY A 263 27.11 -41.16 -7.68
CA GLY A 263 28.00 -42.27 -8.05
C GLY A 263 29.44 -41.95 -8.47
N ASP A 264 29.99 -40.76 -8.17
CA ASP A 264 31.37 -40.44 -8.56
C ASP A 264 32.39 -41.00 -7.55
N THR A 265 33.09 -42.10 -7.90
CA THR A 265 34.27 -42.58 -7.16
C THR A 265 35.17 -43.43 -8.06
N ILE A 266 36.31 -42.86 -8.46
CA ILE A 266 37.42 -43.59 -9.10
C ILE A 266 38.44 -44.01 -8.03
N ARG A 267 38.93 -45.25 -8.05
CA ARG A 267 40.10 -45.67 -7.26
C ARG A 267 41.11 -46.51 -8.06
N LEU A 268 42.26 -45.85 -8.32
CA LEU A 268 43.64 -46.33 -8.15
C LEU A 268 44.14 -47.55 -8.95
N PRO A 269 45.44 -47.49 -9.31
CA PRO A 269 46.38 -48.52 -8.88
C PRO A 269 47.56 -47.97 -8.04
N LEU A 270 48.15 -48.84 -7.21
CA LEU A 270 49.42 -48.64 -6.46
C LEU A 270 50.63 -48.86 -7.42
N VAL A 271 51.93 -48.62 -7.17
CA VAL A 271 52.87 -48.60 -6.00
C VAL A 271 53.99 -47.58 -6.34
N GLY A 272 54.82 -46.97 -5.47
CA GLY A 272 55.14 -47.10 -4.03
C GLY A 272 55.83 -45.80 -3.54
N ARG A 273 56.86 -45.78 -2.68
CA ARG A 273 57.65 -46.80 -1.95
C ARG A 273 57.95 -46.24 -0.56
#